data_AF-A0A7C6TJU1-F1
#
_entry.id   AF-A0A7C6TJU1-F1
#
_cell.length_a   1.000
_cell.length_b   1.000
_cell.length_c   1.000
_cell.angle_alpha   90.00
_cell.angle_beta   90.00
_cell.angle_gamma   90.00
#
_symmetry.space_group_name_H-M   'P 1'
#
loop_
_entity.id
_entity.type
_entity.pdbx_description
1 polymer ?
#
loop_
_entity_poly.entity_id
_entity_poly.type
_entity_poly.pdbx_seq_one_letter_code
_entity_poly.pdbx_strand_id
1 'polypeptide(L)'
;MPAETAAQDRVWMAFPSSGYTLGDTEAEAEAARDTWAAVARATSEFTPVTVVVTSAQTEQAQAHLGEGINHEITIVNAELDDAWMRDIGPSFVIDEAGALRAVDWVFNGWGAQEWATWDHDEHIGRFVADLAGTPVVSSDLRNEGGGFHVDGEGTVLATRSVQLDPGRNPGLTEADV
;
A
#
# COMPACT_ATOMS: atom_id res chain seq x y z
N MET A 1 -6.08 -15.01 4.08
CA MET A 1 -5.62 -14.12 3.01
C MET A 1 -5.32 -14.97 1.78
N PRO A 2 -5.94 -14.74 0.62
CA PRO A 2 -5.57 -15.42 -0.62
C PRO A 2 -4.12 -15.15 -1.02
N ALA A 3 -3.49 -16.07 -1.76
CA ALA A 3 -2.19 -15.82 -2.37
C ALA A 3 -2.25 -14.66 -3.37
N GLU A 4 -1.15 -13.94 -3.55
CA GLU A 4 -1.09 -12.85 -4.53
C GLU A 4 -1.27 -13.34 -5.98
N THR A 5 -1.05 -14.63 -6.25
CA THR A 5 -1.31 -15.23 -7.57
C THR A 5 -2.79 -15.56 -7.83
N ALA A 6 -3.67 -15.38 -6.84
CA ALA A 6 -5.11 -15.54 -7.03
C ALA A 6 -5.66 -14.46 -7.98
N ALA A 7 -6.87 -14.67 -8.52
CA ALA A 7 -7.54 -13.65 -9.31
C ALA A 7 -7.76 -12.37 -8.48
N GLN A 8 -7.52 -11.21 -9.09
CA GLN A 8 -7.61 -9.90 -8.44
C GLN A 8 -8.57 -9.01 -9.22
N ASP A 9 -9.42 -8.27 -8.50
CA ASP A 9 -10.38 -7.35 -9.11
C ASP A 9 -9.76 -5.99 -9.46
N ARG A 10 -8.73 -5.58 -8.71
CA ARG A 10 -8.10 -4.26 -8.80
C ARG A 10 -6.71 -4.27 -8.14
N VAL A 11 -5.81 -3.43 -8.65
CA VAL A 11 -4.55 -3.09 -7.99
C VAL A 11 -4.62 -1.68 -7.42
N TRP A 12 -4.10 -1.50 -6.20
CA TRP A 12 -3.99 -0.21 -5.54
C TRP A 12 -2.53 0.25 -5.56
N MET A 13 -2.31 1.53 -5.86
CA MET A 13 -1.00 2.18 -5.83
C MET A 13 -1.10 3.53 -5.12
N ALA A 14 0.04 4.09 -4.71
CA ALA A 14 0.17 5.47 -4.27
C ALA A 14 1.16 6.19 -5.18
N PHE A 15 0.96 7.47 -5.42
CA PHE A 15 1.81 8.28 -6.30
C PHE A 15 2.82 9.09 -5.49
N PRO A 16 4.11 9.12 -5.88
CA PRO A 16 5.14 9.83 -5.13
C PRO A 16 4.88 11.34 -5.14
N SER A 17 4.82 11.92 -3.95
CA SER A 17 4.42 13.31 -3.74
C SER A 17 5.55 14.20 -3.25
N SER A 18 6.47 13.65 -2.47
CA SER A 18 7.58 14.39 -1.87
C SER A 18 8.67 13.45 -1.35
N GLY A 19 9.74 14.04 -0.81
CA GLY A 19 10.76 13.30 -0.07
C GLY A 19 11.67 12.44 -0.95
N TYR A 20 12.27 11.43 -0.32
CA TYR A 20 13.33 10.62 -0.92
C TYR A 20 12.88 9.82 -2.15
N THR A 21 11.58 9.60 -2.34
CA THR A 21 11.04 8.90 -3.52
C THR A 21 11.17 9.71 -4.81
N LEU A 22 11.29 11.04 -4.72
CA LEU A 22 11.45 11.93 -5.87
C LEU A 22 12.92 12.33 -6.14
N GLY A 23 13.86 11.97 -5.27
CA GLY A 23 15.26 12.42 -5.39
C GLY A 23 15.46 13.91 -5.05
N ASP A 24 16.63 14.46 -5.41
CA ASP A 24 17.08 15.78 -4.98
C ASP A 24 16.85 16.88 -6.05
N THR A 25 16.52 16.48 -7.28
CA THR A 25 16.35 17.37 -8.43
C THR A 25 15.02 17.17 -9.14
N GLU A 26 14.52 18.20 -9.83
CA GLU A 26 13.28 18.08 -10.61
C GLU A 26 13.37 17.01 -11.70
N ALA A 27 14.55 16.80 -12.29
CA ALA A 27 14.75 15.76 -13.30
C ALA A 27 14.64 14.35 -12.70
N GLU A 28 15.09 14.15 -11.47
CA GLU A 28 14.91 12.89 -10.74
C GLU A 28 13.45 12.70 -10.33
N ALA A 29 12.78 13.77 -9.91
CA ALA A 29 11.37 13.73 -9.54
C ALA A 29 10.50 13.32 -10.73
N GLU A 30 10.77 13.91 -11.91
CA GLU A 30 10.11 13.55 -13.16
C GLU A 30 10.36 12.07 -13.52
N ALA A 31 11.61 11.62 -13.43
CA ALA A 31 11.96 10.23 -13.71
C ALA A 31 11.27 9.24 -12.74
N ALA A 32 11.13 9.60 -11.47
CA ALA A 32 10.41 8.80 -10.48
C ALA A 32 8.91 8.72 -10.81
N ARG A 33 8.27 9.85 -11.11
CA ARG A 33 6.86 9.91 -11.52
C ARG A 33 6.60 9.09 -12.78
N ASP A 34 7.47 9.21 -13.80
CA ASP A 34 7.40 8.42 -15.02
C ASP A 34 7.55 6.92 -14.75
N THR A 35 8.41 6.53 -13.81
CA THR A 35 8.61 5.14 -13.42
C THR A 35 7.36 4.58 -12.73
N TRP A 36 6.80 5.31 -11.76
CA TRP A 36 5.54 4.91 -11.11
C TRP A 36 4.40 4.79 -12.12
N ALA A 37 4.28 5.76 -13.01
CA ALA A 37 3.24 5.76 -14.03
C ALA A 37 3.42 4.62 -15.04
N ALA A 38 4.65 4.25 -15.40
CA ALA A 38 4.91 3.09 -16.23
C ALA A 38 4.40 1.79 -15.58
N VAL A 39 4.59 1.61 -14.28
CA VAL A 39 4.07 0.45 -13.53
C VAL A 39 2.54 0.44 -13.51
N ALA A 40 1.91 1.58 -13.23
CA ALA A 40 0.44 1.69 -13.24
C ALA A 40 -0.14 1.39 -14.63
N ARG A 41 0.44 1.95 -15.69
CA ARG A 41 0.02 1.69 -17.08
C ARG A 41 0.21 0.24 -17.48
N ALA A 42 1.36 -0.38 -17.17
CA ALA A 42 1.59 -1.80 -17.46
C ALA A 42 0.58 -2.70 -16.72
N THR A 43 0.26 -2.37 -15.46
CA THR A 43 -0.76 -3.09 -14.68
C THR A 43 -2.15 -2.95 -15.31
N SER A 44 -2.47 -1.76 -15.82
CA SER A 44 -3.75 -1.47 -16.50
C SER A 44 -3.95 -2.24 -17.82
N GLU A 45 -2.95 -2.96 -18.32
CA GLU A 45 -3.15 -3.92 -19.41
C GLU A 45 -3.97 -5.14 -18.97
N PHE A 46 -3.96 -5.47 -17.67
CA PHE A 46 -4.50 -6.72 -17.13
C PHE A 46 -5.62 -6.54 -16.11
N THR A 47 -5.60 -5.44 -15.36
CA THR A 47 -6.53 -5.23 -14.23
C THR A 47 -6.71 -3.73 -13.97
N PRO A 48 -7.90 -3.25 -13.54
CA PRO A 48 -8.10 -1.87 -13.12
C PRO A 48 -7.10 -1.44 -12.05
N VAL A 49 -6.67 -0.19 -12.10
CA VAL A 49 -5.73 0.39 -11.12
C VAL A 49 -6.40 1.57 -10.43
N THR A 50 -6.31 1.65 -9.12
CA THR A 50 -6.59 2.89 -8.38
C THR A 50 -5.30 3.44 -7.79
N VAL A 51 -5.02 4.71 -8.07
CA VAL A 51 -3.84 5.41 -7.55
C VAL A 51 -4.30 6.47 -6.55
N VAL A 52 -3.83 6.36 -5.32
CA VAL A 52 -4.00 7.37 -4.28
C VAL A 52 -2.97 8.48 -4.49
N VAL A 53 -3.44 9.72 -4.53
CA VAL A 53 -2.61 10.88 -4.86
C VAL A 53 -2.94 12.03 -3.91
N THR A 54 -1.92 12.69 -3.37
CA THR A 54 -2.14 13.93 -2.60
C THR A 54 -2.84 14.97 -3.46
N SER A 55 -3.68 15.81 -2.83
CA SER A 55 -4.46 16.82 -3.56
C SER A 55 -3.55 17.72 -4.41
N ALA A 56 -2.38 18.07 -3.87
CA ALA A 56 -1.36 18.91 -4.51
C ALA A 56 -0.70 18.27 -5.75
N GLN A 57 -0.72 16.95 -5.88
CA GLN A 57 -0.05 16.23 -6.98
C GLN A 57 -1.04 15.71 -8.04
N THR A 58 -2.34 16.01 -7.90
CA THR A 58 -3.38 15.52 -8.82
C THR A 58 -3.07 15.85 -10.28
N GLU A 59 -2.68 17.08 -10.59
CA GLU A 59 -2.39 17.50 -11.97
C GLU A 59 -1.16 16.78 -12.53
N GLN A 60 -0.11 16.61 -11.71
CA GLN A 60 1.09 15.85 -12.10
C GLN A 60 0.73 14.39 -12.36
N ALA A 61 0.06 13.74 -11.41
CA ALA A 61 -0.37 12.36 -11.55
C ALA A 61 -1.23 12.15 -12.79
N GLN A 62 -2.17 13.05 -13.09
CA GLN A 62 -2.98 13.00 -14.32
C GLN A 62 -2.11 13.07 -15.59
N ALA A 63 -1.12 13.96 -15.62
CA ALA A 63 -0.23 14.11 -16.77
C ALA A 63 0.62 12.85 -17.03
N HIS A 64 1.08 12.17 -15.98
CA HIS A 64 1.90 10.97 -16.12
C HIS A 64 1.09 9.68 -16.32
N LEU A 65 0.01 9.48 -15.55
CA LEU A 65 -0.73 8.21 -15.51
C LEU A 65 -1.56 8.00 -16.78
N GLY A 66 -2.19 9.05 -17.30
CA GLY A 66 -3.18 8.93 -18.38
C GLY A 66 -4.39 8.09 -17.98
N GLU A 67 -5.14 7.60 -18.97
CA GLU A 67 -6.41 6.88 -18.75
C GLU A 67 -6.23 5.37 -18.48
N GLY A 68 -5.04 4.81 -18.74
CA GLY A 68 -4.77 3.37 -18.78
C GLY A 68 -4.71 2.79 -20.20
N ILE A 69 -4.49 1.47 -20.33
CA ILE A 69 -4.36 0.78 -21.62
C ILE A 69 -5.63 -0.02 -21.96
N ASN A 70 -5.91 -1.09 -21.23
CA ASN A 70 -7.11 -1.92 -21.43
C ASN A 70 -8.14 -1.69 -20.32
N HIS A 71 -7.67 -1.33 -19.13
CA HIS A 71 -8.44 -1.02 -17.95
C HIS A 71 -8.16 0.41 -17.49
N GLU A 72 -9.12 0.99 -16.79
CA GLU A 72 -8.99 2.35 -16.27
C GLU A 72 -7.90 2.46 -15.19
N ILE A 73 -7.22 3.60 -15.19
CA ILE A 73 -6.49 4.10 -14.03
C ILE A 73 -7.35 5.17 -13.36
N THR A 74 -7.82 4.89 -12.15
CA THR A 74 -8.62 5.82 -11.35
C THR A 74 -7.72 6.57 -10.37
N ILE A 75 -7.77 7.91 -10.37
CA ILE A 75 -7.11 8.74 -9.36
C ILE A 75 -8.11 9.04 -8.24
N VAL A 76 -7.69 8.83 -6.99
CA VAL A 76 -8.43 9.22 -5.78
C VAL A 76 -7.52 10.05 -4.89
N ASN A 77 -8.10 11.01 -4.17
CA ASN A 77 -7.32 11.93 -3.36
C ASN A 77 -7.33 11.58 -1.87
N ALA A 78 -6.13 11.48 -1.29
CA ALA A 78 -5.86 11.46 0.14
C ALA A 78 -4.45 12.02 0.38
N GLU A 79 -4.21 12.64 1.53
CA GLU A 79 -2.86 13.03 1.92
C GLU A 79 -2.00 11.79 2.20
N LEU A 80 -0.71 11.89 1.89
CA LEU A 80 0.28 10.81 1.94
C LEU A 80 1.61 11.41 2.42
N ASP A 81 2.33 10.66 3.24
CA ASP A 81 3.73 10.95 3.55
C ASP A 81 4.67 10.26 2.54
N ASP A 82 4.30 9.05 2.09
CA ASP A 82 5.08 8.26 1.13
C ASP A 82 4.18 7.48 0.14
N ALA A 83 4.79 6.82 -0.85
CA ALA A 83 4.11 6.14 -1.95
C ALA A 83 4.09 4.60 -1.88
N TRP A 84 4.37 4.03 -0.70
CA TRP A 84 4.47 2.58 -0.51
C TRP A 84 3.13 1.93 -0.19
N MET A 85 2.20 1.93 -1.14
CA MET A 85 0.87 1.31 -1.00
C MET A 85 0.92 -0.16 -0.52
N ARG A 86 2.00 -0.88 -0.82
CA ARG A 86 2.24 -2.24 -0.31
C ARG A 86 2.23 -2.30 1.22
N ASP A 87 2.78 -1.29 1.88
CA ASP A 87 3.00 -1.28 3.32
C ASP A 87 1.89 -0.54 4.07
N ILE A 88 1.38 0.54 3.47
CA ILE A 88 0.40 1.45 4.08
C ILE A 88 -1.06 1.09 3.73
N GLY A 89 -1.25 0.26 2.70
CA GLY A 89 -2.56 -0.22 2.27
C GLY A 89 -3.06 -1.40 3.11
N PRO A 90 -4.36 -1.73 3.00
CA PRO A 90 -4.93 -2.85 3.73
C PRO A 90 -4.48 -4.17 3.13
N SER A 91 -4.43 -5.22 3.97
CA SER A 91 -4.34 -6.60 3.49
C SER A 91 -5.73 -7.19 3.33
N PHE A 92 -6.17 -7.40 2.08
CA PHE A 92 -7.48 -7.98 1.80
C PHE A 92 -7.53 -9.48 2.14
N VAL A 93 -8.58 -9.90 2.84
CA VAL A 93 -8.81 -11.29 3.25
C VAL A 93 -10.24 -11.72 2.94
N ILE A 94 -10.44 -13.03 2.80
CA ILE A 94 -11.76 -13.65 2.67
C ILE A 94 -12.05 -14.34 4.00
N ASP A 95 -13.20 -14.03 4.62
CA ASP A 95 -13.62 -14.66 5.87
C ASP A 95 -14.23 -16.06 5.63
N GLU A 96 -14.59 -16.76 6.72
CA GLU A 96 -15.17 -18.10 6.65
C GLU A 96 -16.51 -18.16 5.90
N ALA A 97 -17.22 -17.02 5.78
CA ALA A 97 -18.47 -16.90 5.03
C ALA A 97 -18.24 -16.57 3.55
N GLY A 98 -16.97 -16.44 3.11
CA GLY A 98 -16.61 -16.09 1.74
C GLY A 98 -16.68 -14.60 1.44
N ALA A 99 -16.79 -13.74 2.47
CA ALA A 99 -16.91 -12.30 2.29
C ALA A 99 -15.55 -11.60 2.38
N LEU A 100 -15.36 -10.59 1.52
CA LEU A 100 -14.16 -9.74 1.53
C LEU A 100 -14.11 -8.89 2.80
N ARG A 101 -12.92 -8.79 3.38
CA ARG A 101 -12.56 -7.93 4.52
C ARG A 101 -11.22 -7.26 4.23
N ALA A 102 -10.98 -6.12 4.85
CA ALA A 102 -9.72 -5.39 4.75
C ALA A 102 -9.05 -5.36 6.13
N VAL A 103 -7.92 -6.04 6.28
CA VAL A 103 -7.12 -5.93 7.52
C VAL A 103 -6.37 -4.61 7.49
N ASP A 104 -6.62 -3.81 8.51
CA ASP A 104 -6.00 -2.51 8.74
C ASP A 104 -4.95 -2.66 9.83
N TRP A 105 -3.68 -2.64 9.43
CA TRP A 105 -2.53 -2.72 10.33
C TRP A 105 -2.19 -1.36 10.90
N VAL A 106 -1.51 -1.33 12.06
CA VAL A 106 -0.93 -0.08 12.55
C VAL A 106 0.37 0.19 11.80
N PHE A 107 0.37 1.09 10.83
CA PHE A 107 1.61 1.52 10.18
C PHE A 107 2.35 2.54 11.06
N ASN A 108 3.69 2.45 11.15
CA ASN A 108 4.48 3.36 11.97
C ASN A 108 5.80 3.80 11.32
N GLY A 109 5.87 3.88 9.99
CA GLY A 109 7.11 4.28 9.32
C GLY A 109 8.25 3.28 9.54
N TRP A 110 7.95 2.00 9.34
CA TRP A 110 8.90 0.89 9.45
C TRP A 110 9.68 0.85 10.77
N GLY A 111 8.95 0.95 11.89
CA GLY A 111 9.53 0.83 13.24
C GLY A 111 9.83 2.17 13.89
N ALA A 112 9.05 3.20 13.55
CA ALA A 112 9.20 4.57 14.04
C ALA A 112 10.61 5.12 13.84
N GLN A 113 11.15 4.93 12.64
CA GLN A 113 12.49 5.40 12.30
C GLN A 113 12.54 6.93 12.32
N GLU A 114 13.66 7.51 12.78
CA GLU A 114 13.80 8.98 12.90
C GLU A 114 13.68 9.73 11.56
N TRP A 115 13.90 9.03 10.45
CA TRP A 115 13.79 9.60 9.09
C TRP A 115 12.38 9.50 8.50
N ALA A 116 11.47 8.74 9.12
CA ALA A 116 10.14 8.49 8.58
C ALA A 116 9.12 9.45 9.20
N THR A 117 8.19 9.93 8.36
CA THR A 117 6.93 10.57 8.76
C THR A 117 5.81 9.66 8.24
N TRP A 118 4.75 9.44 9.02
CA TRP A 118 3.68 8.51 8.63
C TRP A 118 2.29 8.91 9.15
N ASP A 119 2.12 10.14 9.62
CA ASP A 119 0.87 10.64 10.22
C ASP A 119 -0.32 10.60 9.23
N HIS A 120 -0.04 10.64 7.92
CA HIS A 120 -1.03 10.46 6.86
C HIS A 120 -1.09 9.00 6.39
N ASP A 121 0.07 8.36 6.25
CA ASP A 121 0.18 6.99 5.77
C ASP A 121 -0.54 5.97 6.67
N GLU A 122 -0.55 6.18 7.99
CA GLU A 122 -1.26 5.29 8.94
C GLU A 122 -2.79 5.26 8.76
N HIS A 123 -3.35 6.12 7.92
CA HIS A 123 -4.79 6.17 7.63
C HIS A 123 -5.16 5.55 6.28
N ILE A 124 -4.19 5.21 5.44
CA ILE A 124 -4.43 4.77 4.05
C ILE A 124 -5.10 3.39 4.00
N GLY A 125 -4.79 2.50 4.94
CA GLY A 125 -5.43 1.19 5.09
C GLY A 125 -6.97 1.30 5.12
N ARG A 126 -7.50 2.13 6.02
CA ARG A 126 -8.94 2.41 6.15
C ARG A 126 -9.50 3.17 4.96
N PHE A 127 -8.78 4.18 4.47
CA PHE A 127 -9.23 4.95 3.31
C PHE A 127 -9.49 4.06 2.08
N VAL A 128 -8.57 3.14 1.79
CA VAL A 128 -8.72 2.17 0.70
C VAL A 128 -9.87 1.20 0.98
N ALA A 129 -10.02 0.71 2.21
CA ALA A 129 -11.12 -0.17 2.58
C ALA A 129 -12.50 0.49 2.40
N ASP A 130 -12.64 1.75 2.80
CA ASP A 130 -13.87 2.53 2.65
C ASP A 130 -14.21 2.77 1.17
N LEU A 131 -13.22 3.14 0.35
CA LEU A 131 -13.41 3.26 -1.11
C LEU A 131 -13.79 1.93 -1.76
N ALA A 132 -13.24 0.82 -1.29
CA ALA A 132 -13.59 -0.52 -1.74
C ALA A 132 -14.94 -1.02 -1.18
N GLY A 133 -15.61 -0.25 -0.31
CA GLY A 133 -16.85 -0.68 0.36
C GLY A 133 -16.68 -1.94 1.21
N THR A 134 -15.47 -2.19 1.71
CA THR A 134 -15.07 -3.44 2.35
C THR A 134 -14.97 -3.27 3.87
N PRO A 135 -15.65 -4.11 4.69
CA PRO A 135 -15.55 -4.00 6.14
C PRO A 135 -14.11 -4.18 6.66
N VAL A 136 -13.71 -3.28 7.55
CA VAL A 136 -12.38 -3.26 8.17
C VAL A 136 -12.29 -4.25 9.32
N VAL A 137 -11.14 -4.93 9.42
CA VAL A 137 -10.69 -5.67 10.59
C VAL A 137 -9.45 -4.96 11.13
N SER A 138 -9.61 -4.17 12.18
CA SER A 138 -8.47 -3.46 12.80
C SER A 138 -7.58 -4.43 13.55
N SER A 139 -6.26 -4.30 13.32
CA SER A 139 -5.23 -5.05 14.04
C SER A 139 -4.59 -4.19 15.12
N ASP A 140 -4.17 -4.83 16.22
CA ASP A 140 -3.32 -4.20 17.22
C ASP A 140 -1.82 -4.34 16.89
N LEU A 141 -1.48 -5.17 15.89
CA LEU A 141 -0.11 -5.35 15.43
C LEU A 141 0.34 -4.20 14.55
N ARG A 142 1.55 -3.72 14.80
CA ARG A 142 2.30 -2.91 13.84
C ARG A 142 2.96 -3.82 12.85
N ASN A 143 2.53 -3.70 11.60
CA ASN A 143 2.99 -4.55 10.51
C ASN A 143 2.78 -3.83 9.18
N GLU A 144 3.49 -4.31 8.17
CA GLU A 144 3.41 -3.82 6.79
C GLU A 144 3.11 -4.98 5.85
N GLY A 145 2.31 -4.74 4.81
CA GLY A 145 1.98 -5.78 3.82
C GLY A 145 3.20 -6.34 3.08
N GLY A 146 4.28 -5.58 2.93
CA GLY A 146 5.55 -6.06 2.38
C GLY A 146 6.39 -6.89 3.35
N GLY A 147 6.01 -6.96 4.63
CA GLY A 147 6.73 -7.67 5.68
C GLY A 147 6.51 -9.19 5.71
N PHE A 148 5.58 -9.70 4.89
CA PHE A 148 5.22 -11.11 4.81
C PHE A 148 4.66 -11.51 3.44
N HIS A 149 4.64 -12.81 3.15
CA HIS A 149 3.96 -13.42 2.01
C HIS A 149 3.12 -14.61 2.47
N VAL A 150 2.04 -14.90 1.75
CA VAL A 150 1.15 -16.03 2.04
C VAL A 150 0.94 -16.91 0.82
N ASP A 151 0.76 -18.21 1.04
CA ASP A 151 0.42 -19.18 -0.02
C ASP A 151 -1.10 -19.35 -0.23
N GLY A 152 -1.92 -18.77 0.64
CA GLY A 152 -3.38 -18.95 0.61
C GLY A 152 -3.88 -20.28 1.18
N GLU A 153 -3.00 -21.15 1.66
CA GLU A 153 -3.29 -22.50 2.16
C GLU A 153 -2.93 -22.67 3.65
N GLY A 154 -2.58 -21.58 4.32
CA GLY A 154 -2.28 -21.54 5.75
C GLY A 154 -0.79 -21.37 6.07
N THR A 155 0.06 -21.14 5.08
CA THR A 155 1.49 -20.84 5.28
C THR A 155 1.76 -19.35 5.13
N VAL A 156 2.54 -18.81 6.06
CA VAL A 156 3.10 -17.45 5.99
C VAL A 156 4.62 -17.53 5.94
N LEU A 157 5.22 -16.82 4.98
CA LEU A 157 6.65 -16.55 4.93
C LEU A 157 6.88 -15.13 5.44
N ALA A 158 7.64 -14.99 6.52
CA ALA A 158 8.02 -13.69 7.07
C ALA A 158 9.48 -13.74 7.57
N THR A 159 10.04 -12.58 7.91
CA THR A 159 11.42 -12.50 8.41
C THR A 159 11.44 -12.07 9.87
N ARG A 160 12.24 -12.77 10.68
CA ARG A 160 12.45 -12.39 12.09
C ARG A 160 13.02 -10.98 12.24
N SER A 161 13.86 -10.54 11.30
CA SER A 161 14.46 -9.20 11.31
C SER A 161 13.44 -8.08 11.20
N VAL A 162 12.29 -8.31 10.56
CA VAL A 162 11.20 -7.34 10.48
C VAL A 162 10.21 -7.57 11.62
N GLN A 163 9.71 -8.79 11.77
CA GLN A 163 8.60 -9.09 12.68
C GLN A 163 8.98 -8.96 14.17
N LEU A 164 10.27 -9.16 14.50
CA LEU A 164 10.81 -8.99 15.86
C LEU A 164 11.64 -7.72 16.02
N ASP A 165 11.54 -6.77 15.08
CA ASP A 165 12.15 -5.46 15.25
C ASP A 165 11.54 -4.76 16.49
N PRO A 166 12.35 -4.26 17.43
CA PRO A 166 11.85 -3.66 18.68
C PRO A 166 10.95 -2.44 18.47
N GLY A 167 11.07 -1.74 17.33
CA GLY A 167 10.25 -0.60 16.96
C GLY A 167 8.90 -0.98 16.34
N ARG A 168 8.70 -2.25 15.96
CA ARG A 168 7.40 -2.77 15.52
C ARG A 168 6.52 -3.06 16.72
N ASN A 169 6.66 -4.19 17.38
CA ASN A 169 5.70 -4.65 18.38
C ASN A 169 6.32 -4.69 19.77
N PRO A 170 6.55 -3.54 20.43
CA PRO A 170 7.27 -3.48 21.69
C PRO A 170 6.51 -4.27 22.78
N GLY A 171 7.21 -5.23 23.39
CA GLY A 171 6.67 -6.07 24.45
C GLY A 171 6.00 -7.36 23.97
N LEU A 172 5.82 -7.56 22.66
CA LEU A 172 5.35 -8.83 22.11
C LEU A 172 6.52 -9.80 21.88
N THR A 173 6.25 -11.09 22.02
CA THR A 173 7.19 -12.18 21.73
C THR A 173 6.96 -12.74 20.33
N GLU A 174 7.88 -13.57 19.84
CA GLU A 174 7.70 -14.33 18.58
C GLU A 174 6.47 -15.25 18.61
N ALA A 175 5.96 -15.64 19.78
CA ALA A 175 4.74 -16.44 19.87
C ALA A 175 3.46 -15.59 19.81
N ASP A 176 3.57 -14.28 20.08
CA ASP A 176 2.45 -13.34 20.03
C ASP A 176 2.25 -12.72 18.63
N VAL A 177 3.34 -12.63 17.85
CA VAL A 177 3.38 -12.10 16.47
C VAL A 177 3.24 -13.22 15.46
#